data_AF-A0A2W6CB10-F1
#
_entry.id   AF-A0A2W6CB10-F1
#
_cell.length_a   1.000
_cell.length_b   1.000
_cell.length_c   1.000
_cell.angle_alpha   90.00
_cell.angle_beta   90.00
_cell.angle_gamma   90.00
#
_symmetry.space_group_name_H-M   'P 1'
#
loop_
_entity.id
_entity.type
_entity.pdbx_description
1 polymer ?
#
loop_
_entity_poly.entity_id
_entity_poly.type
_entity_poly.pdbx_seq_one_letter_code
_entity_poly.pdbx_strand_id
1 'polypeptide(L)'
;MLELTYTAWDLQCFARDLGWRGPPFRWDEARRPLLRAELDAAFFHLYAIGRDDVEYIMGTFPIVARKDQAAWGEYRTHRLILEAYDAMAKAAQGGVAYHSPLDPAIGPSLHPPLNIPHAEAAAFARPWPHRSTARTAWDARVTQGLRAEVCPQRRG
;
A
#
# COMPACT_ATOMS: atom_id res chain seq x y z
N MET A 1 0.53 2.43 -2.67
CA MET A 1 0.91 1.57 -1.52
C MET A 1 0.55 2.19 -0.17
N LEU A 2 1.01 3.41 0.14
CA LEU A 2 0.81 4.00 1.48
C LEU A 2 -0.66 4.05 1.93
N GLU A 3 -1.59 4.38 1.03
CA GLU A 3 -3.04 4.43 1.31
C GLU A 3 -3.63 3.07 1.73
N LEU A 4 -3.04 1.95 1.27
CA LEU A 4 -3.48 0.61 1.67
C LEU A 4 -2.97 0.19 3.05
N THR A 5 -1.83 0.74 3.46
CA THR A 5 -1.09 0.33 4.66
C THR A 5 -1.33 1.27 5.83
N TYR A 6 -1.31 2.59 5.64
CA TYR A 6 -1.38 3.57 6.72
C TYR A 6 -2.82 3.90 7.13
N THR A 7 -3.52 2.96 7.78
CA THR A 7 -4.91 3.14 8.25
C THR A 7 -5.04 3.31 9.77
N ALA A 8 -3.93 3.29 10.51
CA ALA A 8 -3.89 3.46 11.96
C ALA A 8 -2.64 4.25 12.39
N TRP A 9 -2.73 4.95 13.52
CA TRP A 9 -1.63 5.76 14.06
C TRP A 9 -0.38 4.94 14.42
N ASP A 10 -0.55 3.66 14.77
CA ASP A 10 0.58 2.76 15.08
C ASP A 10 1.54 2.58 13.89
N LEU A 11 1.09 2.87 12.66
CA LEU A 11 1.89 2.82 11.44
C LEU A 11 2.49 4.18 11.04
N GLN A 12 2.37 5.20 11.90
CA GLN A 12 2.87 6.55 11.63
C GLN A 12 4.39 6.58 11.36
N CYS A 13 5.17 5.73 12.04
CA CYS A 13 6.61 5.64 11.79
C CYS A 13 6.91 5.18 10.36
N PHE A 14 6.23 4.14 9.89
CA PHE A 14 6.33 3.66 8.50
C PHE A 14 5.92 4.74 7.50
N ALA A 15 4.83 5.46 7.77
CA ALA A 15 4.39 6.55 6.91
C ALA A 15 5.43 7.68 6.84
N ARG A 16 6.06 8.03 7.97
CA ARG A 16 7.10 9.06 8.04
C ARG A 16 8.36 8.68 7.27
N ASP A 17 8.77 7.42 7.32
CA ASP A 17 9.92 6.91 6.57
C ASP A 17 9.67 6.97 5.05
N LEU A 18 8.40 6.88 4.63
CA LEU A 18 7.96 7.08 3.25
C LEU A 18 7.68 8.57 2.91
N GLY A 19 8.01 9.50 3.80
CA GLY A 19 7.86 10.94 3.59
C GLY A 19 6.46 11.51 3.87
N TRP A 20 5.53 10.70 4.38
CA TRP A 20 4.18 11.15 4.71
C TRP A 20 4.07 11.62 6.16
N ARG A 21 3.51 12.82 6.35
CA ARG A 21 3.31 13.45 7.67
C ARG A 21 1.85 13.74 8.01
N GLY A 22 0.93 13.32 7.13
CA GLY A 22 -0.51 13.49 7.35
C GLY A 22 -1.10 12.45 8.32
N PRO A 23 -2.39 12.55 8.63
CA PRO A 23 -3.10 11.55 9.42
C PRO A 23 -3.20 10.20 8.67
N PRO A 24 -3.56 9.11 9.37
CA PRO A 24 -3.90 7.84 8.72
C PRO A 24 -5.03 7.99 7.71
N PHE A 25 -4.94 7.24 6.61
CA PHE A 25 -5.99 7.17 5.60
C PHE A 25 -7.23 6.48 6.17
N ARG A 26 -8.40 7.01 5.84
CA ARG A 26 -9.68 6.37 6.22
C ARG A 26 -9.87 5.12 5.39
N TRP A 27 -10.50 4.11 5.99
CA TRP A 27 -10.91 2.92 5.28
C TRP A 27 -12.06 3.25 4.32
N ASP A 28 -11.86 3.02 3.03
CA ASP A 28 -12.86 3.21 1.97
C ASP A 28 -13.04 1.90 1.20
N GLU A 29 -14.22 1.27 1.35
CA GLU A 29 -14.54 -0.01 0.73
C GLU A 29 -14.72 0.06 -0.80
N ALA A 30 -15.09 1.22 -1.34
CA ALA A 30 -15.28 1.40 -2.77
C ALA A 30 -13.93 1.63 -3.47
N ARG A 31 -13.03 2.36 -2.82
CA ARG A 31 -11.72 2.75 -3.37
C ARG A 31 -10.65 1.67 -3.23
N ARG A 32 -10.67 0.92 -2.12
CA ARG A 32 -9.64 -0.09 -1.81
C ARG A 32 -9.53 -1.23 -2.84
N PRO A 33 -10.61 -1.77 -3.42
CA PRO A 33 -10.51 -2.79 -4.46
C PRO A 33 -9.78 -2.30 -5.71
N LEU A 34 -10.00 -1.03 -6.11
CA LEU A 34 -9.33 -0.42 -7.26
C LEU A 34 -7.83 -0.25 -6.99
N LEU A 35 -7.47 0.29 -5.82
CA LEU A 35 -6.07 0.42 -5.37
C LEU A 35 -5.33 -0.92 -5.34
N ARG A 36 -6.00 -1.98 -4.89
CA ARG A 36 -5.44 -3.34 -4.88
C ARG A 36 -5.29 -3.88 -6.30
N ALA A 37 -6.30 -3.70 -7.15
CA ALA A 37 -6.25 -4.17 -8.52
C ALA A 37 -5.10 -3.53 -9.31
N GLU A 38 -4.89 -2.21 -9.16
CA GLU A 38 -3.74 -1.53 -9.76
C GLU A 38 -2.41 -2.07 -9.23
N LEU A 39 -2.32 -2.32 -7.91
CA LEU A 39 -1.09 -2.84 -7.30
C LEU A 39 -0.78 -4.25 -7.82
N ASP A 40 -1.77 -5.14 -7.85
CA ASP A 40 -1.63 -6.51 -8.34
C ASP A 40 -1.24 -6.50 -9.83
N ALA A 41 -1.90 -5.70 -10.65
CA ALA A 41 -1.56 -5.49 -12.07
C ALA A 41 -0.11 -5.01 -12.26
N ALA A 42 0.34 -4.04 -11.46
CA ALA A 42 1.71 -3.54 -11.51
C ALA A 42 2.72 -4.63 -11.14
N PHE A 43 2.42 -5.49 -10.16
CA PHE A 43 3.28 -6.62 -9.81
C PHE A 43 3.32 -7.67 -10.92
N PHE A 44 2.21 -7.97 -11.59
CA PHE A 44 2.21 -8.87 -12.74
C PHE A 44 3.12 -8.37 -13.87
N HIS A 45 3.07 -7.07 -14.18
CA HIS A 45 4.00 -6.46 -15.13
C HIS A 45 5.45 -6.49 -14.64
N LEU A 46 5.69 -6.19 -13.36
CA LEU A 46 7.04 -6.22 -12.76
C LEU A 46 7.69 -7.60 -12.85
N TYR A 47 6.90 -8.67 -12.68
CA TYR A 47 7.36 -10.04 -12.78
C TYR A 47 7.25 -10.63 -14.19
N ALA A 48 6.91 -9.81 -15.20
CA ALA A 48 6.76 -10.20 -16.60
C ALA A 48 5.81 -11.40 -16.81
N ILE A 49 4.73 -11.45 -16.02
CA ILE A 49 3.71 -12.49 -16.12
C ILE A 49 2.79 -12.16 -17.31
N GLY A 50 2.61 -13.11 -18.23
CA GLY A 50 1.79 -12.92 -19.41
C GLY A 50 0.30 -12.75 -19.09
N ARG A 51 -0.45 -12.10 -19.97
CA ARG A 51 -1.88 -11.82 -19.77
C ARG A 51 -2.73 -13.08 -19.51
N ASP A 52 -2.41 -14.17 -20.19
CA ASP A 52 -3.10 -15.47 -20.03
C ASP A 52 -2.73 -16.12 -18.69
N ASP A 53 -1.48 -15.97 -18.25
CA ASP A 53 -1.02 -16.46 -16.95
C ASP A 53 -1.68 -15.67 -15.80
N VAL A 54 -1.85 -14.35 -15.95
CA VAL A 54 -2.59 -13.54 -14.98
C VAL A 54 -4.02 -14.05 -14.83
N GLU A 55 -4.71 -14.33 -15.95
CA GLU A 55 -6.07 -14.87 -15.95
C GLU A 55 -6.11 -16.25 -15.26
N TYR A 56 -5.16 -17.13 -15.56
CA TYR A 56 -5.04 -18.42 -14.88
C TYR A 56 -4.81 -18.25 -13.37
N ILE A 57 -3.85 -17.42 -12.95
CA ILE A 57 -3.52 -17.14 -11.54
C ILE A 57 -4.77 -16.66 -10.81
N MET A 58 -5.50 -15.70 -11.37
CA MET A 58 -6.72 -15.19 -10.76
C MET A 58 -7.82 -16.25 -10.65
N GLY A 59 -7.85 -17.21 -11.58
CA GLY A 59 -8.71 -18.40 -11.53
C GLY A 59 -8.40 -19.37 -10.38
N THR A 60 -7.20 -19.32 -9.78
CA THR A 60 -6.81 -20.19 -8.66
C THR A 60 -7.39 -19.79 -7.30
N PHE A 61 -8.12 -18.67 -7.22
CA PHE A 61 -8.70 -18.15 -5.97
C PHE A 61 -10.24 -18.33 -5.91
N PRO A 62 -10.76 -19.58 -5.81
CA PRO A 62 -12.19 -19.85 -5.90
C PRO A 62 -13.02 -19.24 -4.76
N ILE A 63 -12.40 -19.00 -3.60
CA ILE A 63 -13.09 -18.38 -2.47
C ILE A 63 -13.41 -16.92 -2.78
N VAL A 64 -12.48 -16.19 -3.40
CA VAL A 64 -12.70 -14.79 -3.80
C VAL A 64 -13.75 -14.74 -4.90
N ALA A 65 -13.62 -15.60 -5.92
CA ALA A 65 -14.60 -15.69 -7.00
C ALA A 65 -16.03 -15.92 -6.49
N ARG A 66 -16.24 -16.86 -5.55
CA ARG A 66 -17.56 -17.13 -4.97
C ARG A 66 -18.11 -15.95 -4.15
N LYS A 67 -17.25 -15.26 -3.39
CA LYS A 67 -17.66 -14.07 -2.62
C LYS A 67 -18.07 -12.95 -3.56
N ASP A 68 -17.28 -12.71 -4.60
CA ASP A 68 -17.57 -11.68 -5.59
C ASP A 68 -18.86 -12.00 -6.36
N GLN A 69 -19.04 -13.25 -6.78
CA GLN A 69 -20.26 -13.71 -7.44
C GLN A 69 -21.50 -13.52 -6.57
N ALA A 70 -21.40 -13.81 -5.27
CA ALA A 70 -22.50 -13.63 -4.32
C ALA A 70 -22.83 -12.15 -4.06
N ALA A 71 -21.82 -11.27 -4.06
CA ALA A 71 -21.99 -9.86 -3.76
C ALA A 71 -22.36 -9.01 -4.99
N TRP A 72 -21.84 -9.35 -6.17
CA TRP A 72 -21.92 -8.52 -7.38
C TRP A 72 -22.40 -9.27 -8.63
N GLY A 73 -22.61 -10.59 -8.56
CA GLY A 73 -23.04 -11.39 -9.71
C GLY A 73 -21.93 -11.62 -10.76
N GLU A 74 -20.71 -11.19 -10.48
CA GLU A 74 -19.53 -11.37 -11.32
C GLU A 74 -18.27 -11.56 -10.47
N TYR A 75 -17.21 -12.12 -11.05
CA TYR A 75 -15.88 -12.12 -10.43
C TYR A 75 -15.22 -10.74 -10.58
N ARG A 76 -15.75 -9.76 -9.85
CA ARG A 76 -15.38 -8.33 -9.94
C ARG A 76 -13.88 -8.10 -9.77
N THR A 77 -13.24 -8.75 -8.79
CA THR A 77 -11.80 -8.60 -8.51
C THR A 77 -10.95 -9.03 -9.71
N HIS A 78 -11.30 -10.17 -10.34
CA HIS A 78 -10.66 -10.63 -11.56
C HIS A 78 -10.79 -9.61 -12.69
N ARG A 79 -12.01 -9.10 -12.94
CA ARG A 79 -12.25 -8.08 -13.96
C ARG A 79 -11.40 -6.82 -13.74
N LEU A 80 -11.39 -6.28 -12.52
CA LEU A 80 -10.65 -5.05 -12.18
C LEU A 80 -9.14 -5.20 -12.38
N ILE A 81 -8.57 -6.33 -11.98
CA ILE A 81 -7.12 -6.60 -12.14
C ILE A 81 -6.75 -6.68 -13.62
N LEU A 82 -7.55 -7.39 -14.42
CA LEU A 82 -7.29 -7.52 -15.85
C LEU A 82 -7.46 -6.18 -16.59
N GLU A 83 -8.46 -5.38 -16.23
CA GLU A 83 -8.64 -4.03 -16.77
C GLU A 83 -7.43 -3.14 -16.48
N ALA A 84 -6.94 -3.14 -15.23
CA ALA A 84 -5.75 -2.38 -14.85
C ALA A 84 -4.49 -2.90 -15.58
N TYR A 85 -4.33 -4.22 -15.67
CA TYR A 85 -3.22 -4.86 -16.38
C TYR A 85 -3.20 -4.46 -17.85
N ASP A 86 -4.34 -4.56 -18.55
CA ASP A 86 -4.45 -4.24 -19.97
C ASP A 86 -4.21 -2.74 -20.22
N ALA A 87 -4.67 -1.86 -19.32
CA ALA A 87 -4.41 -0.43 -19.39
C ALA A 87 -2.91 -0.09 -19.22
N MET A 88 -2.22 -0.75 -18.28
CA MET A 88 -0.77 -0.61 -18.12
C MET A 88 0.01 -1.15 -19.32
N ALA A 89 -0.41 -2.29 -19.87
CA ALA A 89 0.19 -2.89 -21.07
C ALA A 89 0.08 -1.95 -22.28
N LYS A 90 -1.10 -1.36 -22.49
CA LYS A 90 -1.33 -0.36 -23.55
C LYS A 90 -0.46 0.89 -23.35
N ALA A 91 -0.34 1.39 -22.12
CA ALA A 91 0.52 2.53 -21.82
C ALA A 91 2.00 2.24 -22.14
N ALA A 92 2.49 1.06 -21.71
CA ALA A 92 3.84 0.61 -21.98
C ALA A 92 4.13 0.45 -23.48
N GLN A 93 3.20 -0.14 -24.24
CA GLN A 93 3.32 -0.29 -25.69
C GLN A 93 3.30 1.05 -26.44
N GLY A 94 2.48 1.99 -25.97
CA GLY A 94 2.40 3.35 -26.52
C GLY A 94 3.56 4.26 -26.12
N GLY A 95 4.45 3.81 -25.22
CA GLY A 95 5.54 4.63 -24.68
C GLY A 95 5.06 5.81 -23.82
N VAL A 96 3.82 5.73 -23.30
CA VAL A 96 3.22 6.78 -22.46
C VAL A 96 3.19 6.32 -21.00
N ALA A 97 3.21 7.29 -20.08
CA ALA A 97 3.03 6.98 -18.67
C ALA A 97 1.61 6.47 -18.41
N TYR A 98 1.49 5.42 -17.59
CA TYR A 98 0.19 4.93 -17.13
C TYR A 98 -0.50 5.98 -16.25
N HIS A 99 -1.79 6.23 -16.52
CA HIS A 99 -2.64 7.07 -15.69
C HIS A 99 -3.59 6.19 -14.88
N SER A 100 -3.53 6.35 -13.55
CA SER A 100 -4.43 5.66 -12.62
C SER A 100 -5.88 6.14 -12.81
N PRO A 101 -6.87 5.24 -12.97
CA PRO A 101 -8.29 5.57 -12.97
C PRO A 101 -8.85 6.04 -11.62
N LEU A 102 -8.05 6.05 -10.55
CA LEU A 102 -8.51 6.52 -9.24
C LEU A 102 -8.72 8.03 -9.24
N ASP A 103 -9.95 8.45 -8.93
CA ASP A 103 -10.30 9.84 -8.65
C ASP A 103 -10.69 10.00 -7.16
N PRO A 104 -10.04 10.89 -6.40
CA PRO A 104 -8.83 11.61 -6.77
C PRO A 104 -7.61 10.68 -6.87
N ALA A 105 -6.57 11.10 -7.59
CA ALA A 105 -5.33 10.33 -7.71
C ALA A 105 -4.72 10.01 -6.33
N ILE A 106 -3.94 8.92 -6.25
CA ILE A 106 -3.25 8.49 -5.02
C ILE A 106 -2.45 9.66 -4.45
N GLY A 107 -2.88 10.19 -3.29
CA GLY A 107 -2.29 11.43 -2.77
C GLY A 107 -3.18 12.20 -1.79
N PRO A 108 -2.77 13.43 -1.42
CA PRO A 108 -3.33 14.21 -0.31
C PRO A 108 -4.79 14.66 -0.42
N SER A 109 -5.47 14.32 -1.51
CA SER A 109 -6.86 14.69 -1.78
C SER A 109 -7.90 14.05 -0.84
N LEU A 110 -7.51 13.11 0.04
CA LEU A 110 -8.40 12.48 1.02
C LEU A 110 -8.36 13.10 2.43
N HIS A 111 -7.59 14.16 2.65
CA HIS A 111 -7.68 14.92 3.90
C HIS A 111 -8.38 16.26 3.68
N PRO A 112 -9.45 16.58 4.44
CA PRO A 112 -9.85 17.97 4.59
C PRO A 112 -8.67 18.79 5.14
N PRO A 113 -8.52 20.08 4.77
CA PRO A 113 -7.38 20.87 5.20
C PRO A 113 -7.33 20.92 6.73
N LEU A 114 -6.26 20.37 7.31
CA LEU A 114 -6.04 20.44 8.74
C LEU A 114 -5.49 21.84 9.07
N ASN A 115 -6.30 22.67 9.72
CA ASN A 115 -5.83 23.87 10.41
C ASN A 115 -5.02 23.42 11.64
N ILE A 116 -3.71 23.27 11.48
CA ILE A 116 -2.78 22.96 12.57
C ILE A 116 -1.92 24.20 12.82
N PRO A 117 -1.91 24.80 14.04
CA PRO A 117 -1.01 25.90 14.33
C PRO A 117 0.45 25.42 14.28
N HIS A 118 1.28 26.17 13.54
CA HIS A 118 2.65 25.85 13.11
C HIS A 118 3.73 25.67 14.21
N ALA A 119 3.39 25.47 15.48
CA ALA A 119 4.36 25.71 16.57
C ALA A 119 5.26 24.53 16.99
N GLU A 120 5.13 23.31 16.46
CA GLU A 120 5.86 22.14 17.02
C GLU A 120 6.80 21.40 16.05
N ALA A 121 7.07 21.95 14.87
CA ALA A 121 7.91 21.27 13.86
C ALA A 121 9.42 21.26 14.18
N ALA A 122 9.90 22.04 15.14
CA ALA A 122 11.34 22.25 15.35
C ALA A 122 12.02 21.28 16.34
N ALA A 123 11.28 20.49 17.13
CA ALA A 123 11.89 19.74 18.24
C ALA A 123 12.55 18.40 17.83
N PHE A 124 12.28 17.87 16.63
CA PHE A 124 12.72 16.51 16.24
C PHE A 124 14.01 16.46 15.39
N ALA A 125 14.67 17.59 15.19
CA ALA A 125 15.91 17.69 14.41
C ALA A 125 17.16 17.36 15.26
N ARG A 126 17.24 16.16 15.84
CA ARG A 126 18.50 15.62 16.36
C ARG A 126 19.05 14.54 15.42
N PRO A 127 20.36 14.58 15.05
CA PRO A 127 20.92 13.58 14.15
C PRO A 127 21.07 12.24 14.86
N TRP A 128 20.76 11.15 14.16
CA TRP A 128 21.05 9.79 14.60
C TRP A 128 22.57 9.55 14.68
N PRO A 129 23.09 8.87 15.73
CA PRO A 129 24.49 8.51 15.78
C PRO A 129 24.82 7.41 14.76
N HIS A 130 25.97 7.57 14.12
CA HIS A 130 26.47 6.76 13.02
C HIS A 130 26.79 5.32 13.45
N ARG A 131 26.58 4.43 12.49
CA ARG A 131 26.59 2.98 12.58
C ARG A 131 28.03 2.47 12.40
N SER A 132 28.66 1.94 13.45
CA SER A 132 29.78 1.00 13.31
C SER A 132 29.74 -0.01 14.44
N THR A 133 30.11 -1.26 14.14
CA THR A 133 30.18 -2.43 15.04
C THR A 133 28.85 -2.98 15.58
N ALA A 134 28.05 -3.64 14.73
CA ALA A 134 27.11 -4.68 15.16
C ALA A 134 26.78 -5.66 14.01
N ARG A 135 27.81 -6.25 13.39
CA ARG A 135 27.62 -7.33 12.38
C ARG A 135 27.59 -8.73 13.01
N THR A 136 27.94 -8.88 14.28
CA THR A 136 27.99 -10.17 15.00
C THR A 136 26.78 -10.45 15.89
N ALA A 137 25.78 -9.55 15.94
CA ALA A 137 24.59 -9.72 16.79
C ALA A 137 23.31 -10.11 16.04
N TRP A 138 23.42 -10.36 14.73
CA TRP A 138 22.29 -10.76 13.87
C TRP A 138 21.95 -12.25 14.01
N ASP A 139 22.95 -13.11 14.22
CA ASP A 139 22.75 -14.58 14.25
C ASP A 139 22.25 -15.13 15.60
N ALA A 140 22.38 -14.36 16.69
CA ALA A 140 21.97 -14.80 18.03
C ALA A 140 20.50 -14.48 18.36
N ARG A 141 19.75 -13.84 17.45
CA ARG A 141 18.41 -13.27 17.71
C ARG A 141 17.29 -13.94 16.91
N VAL A 142 17.47 -15.19 16.49
CA VAL A 142 16.43 -15.98 15.81
C VAL A 142 15.73 -16.99 16.75
N THR A 143 16.26 -17.24 17.95
CA THR A 143 15.73 -18.30 18.85
C THR A 143 15.22 -17.84 20.21
N GLN A 144 15.10 -16.54 20.50
CA GLN A 144 14.56 -16.12 21.80
C GLN A 144 13.65 -14.88 21.73
N GLY A 145 12.35 -15.15 21.64
CA GLY A 145 11.32 -14.37 22.33
C GLY A 145 10.91 -13.06 21.70
N LEU A 146 9.74 -13.08 21.07
CA LEU A 146 8.89 -11.91 20.83
C LEU A 146 8.94 -10.91 21.99
N ARG A 147 9.51 -9.73 21.75
CA ARG A 147 8.97 -8.46 22.26
C ARG A 147 9.06 -7.45 21.12
N ALA A 148 7.92 -7.28 20.43
CA ALA A 148 7.69 -6.12 19.60
C ALA A 148 7.84 -4.88 20.50
N GLU A 149 8.78 -4.00 20.18
CA GLU A 149 8.83 -2.66 20.76
C GLU A 149 7.62 -1.88 20.21
N VAL A 150 6.58 -1.82 21.04
CA VAL A 150 5.32 -1.13 20.79
C VAL A 150 5.59 0.37 20.76
N CYS A 151 5.17 1.01 19.67
CA CYS A 151 5.10 2.46 19.54
C CYS A 151 4.29 3.03 20.72
N PRO A 152 4.74 4.11 21.39
CA PRO A 152 3.99 4.67 22.51
C PRO A 152 2.64 5.20 22.01
N GLN A 153 1.56 4.46 22.30
CA GLN A 153 0.19 4.89 22.07
C GLN A 153 -0.07 6.15 22.91
N ARG A 154 -0.34 7.29 22.24
CA ARG A 154 -0.87 8.46 22.93
C ARG A 154 -2.26 8.11 23.46
N ARG A 155 -2.38 7.98 24.78
CA ARG A 155 -3.69 8.05 25.46
C ARG A 155 -4.13 9.51 25.47
N GLY A 156 -5.32 9.76 24.93
CA GLY A 156 -6.10 10.98 25.06
C GLY A 156 -7.55 10.60 24.94
#